data_AF-A0A959BLG3-F1
#
_entry.id   AF-A0A959BLG3-F1
#
_cell.length_a   1.000
_cell.length_b   1.000
_cell.length_c   1.000
_cell.angle_alpha   90.00
_cell.angle_beta   90.00
_cell.angle_gamma   90.00
#
_symmetry.space_group_name_H-M   'P 1'
#
loop_
_entity.id
_entity.type
_entity.pdbx_description
1 polymer ?
#
loop_
_entity_poly.entity_id
_entity_poly.type
_entity_poly.pdbx_seq_one_letter_code
_entity_poly.pdbx_strand_id
1 'polypeptide(L)' 'MIRIQVLGLSNSQHRKLSHNLRSALESVGLPAEVEQVTDVDDILQYKIGSIPAILLDGQ' A
#
# COMPACT_ATOMS: atom_id res chain seq x y z
N MET A 1 0.05 -5.52 -15.47
CA MET A 1 -0.02 -4.29 -14.64
C MET A 1 0.39 -4.68 -13.25
N ILE A 2 1.20 -3.84 -12.58
CA ILE A 2 1.64 -4.13 -11.22
C ILE A 2 0.49 -3.76 -10.27
N ARG A 3 0.11 -4.70 -9.41
CA ARG A 3 -0.86 -4.47 -8.33
C ARG A 3 -0.10 -4.08 -7.08
N ILE A 4 -0.43 -2.92 -6.53
CA ILE A 4 0.18 -2.41 -5.31
C ILE A 4 -0.90 -2.29 -4.26
N GLN A 5 -0.70 -2.94 -3.12
CA GLN A 5 -1.64 -2.91 -2.01
C GLN A 5 -0.98 -2.19 -0.83
N VAL A 6 -1.60 -1.12 -0.36
CA VAL A 6 -1.14 -0.37 0.81
C VAL A 6 -1.97 -0.80 2.00
N LEU A 7 -1.33 -1.45 2.97
CA LEU A 7 -1.97 -1.96 4.18
C LEU A 7 -1.81 -0.93 5.30
N GLY A 8 -2.90 -0.46 5.92
CA GLY A 8 -2.80 0.40 7.11
C GLY A 8 -4.11 0.98 7.63
N LEU A 9 -4.09 1.45 8.88
CA LEU A 9 -5.30 1.88 9.62
C LEU A 9 -5.68 3.34 9.40
N SER A 10 -5.51 3.89 8.18
CA SER A 10 -5.92 5.27 7.85
C SER A 10 -5.34 6.39 8.74
N ASN A 11 -4.23 6.13 9.42
CA ASN A 11 -3.53 7.10 10.26
C ASN A 11 -2.62 8.06 9.45
N SER A 12 -1.93 8.98 10.13
CA SER A 12 -1.04 9.94 9.46
C SER A 12 0.09 9.27 8.68
N GLN A 13 0.63 8.15 9.17
CA GLN A 13 1.71 7.41 8.51
C GLN A 13 1.21 6.72 7.25
N HIS A 14 0.03 6.10 7.30
CA HIS A 14 -0.62 5.47 6.13
C HIS A 14 -0.84 6.50 5.01
N ARG A 15 -1.40 7.67 5.33
CA ARG A 15 -1.61 8.73 4.32
C ARG A 15 -0.30 9.22 3.70
N LYS A 16 0.75 9.36 4.51
CA LYS A 16 2.08 9.76 4.03
C LYS A 16 2.67 8.71 3.08
N LEU A 17 2.52 7.43 3.42
CA LEU A 17 2.98 6.31 2.59
C LEU A 17 2.26 6.28 1.23
N SER A 18 0.92 6.35 1.23
CA SER A 18 0.12 6.39 0.00
C SER A 18 0.46 7.59 -0.88
N HIS A 19 0.70 8.76 -0.29
CA HIS A 19 1.14 9.95 -1.03
C HIS A 19 2.51 9.75 -1.67
N ASN A 20 3.50 9.27 -0.89
CA ASN A 20 4.84 9.02 -1.39
C ASN A 20 4.85 7.98 -2.52
N LEU A 21 4.07 6.91 -2.38
CA LEU A 21 3.91 5.87 -3.41
C LEU A 21 3.37 6.47 -4.71
N ARG A 22 2.31 7.28 -4.64
CA ARG A 22 1.72 7.90 -5.83
C ARG A 22 2.71 8.82 -6.54
N SER A 23 3.41 9.67 -5.79
CA SER A 23 4.45 10.55 -6.32
C SER A 23 5.60 9.76 -6.96
N ALA A 24 6.00 8.64 -6.36
CA ALA A 24 7.01 7.76 -6.93
C ALA A 24 6.54 7.19 -8.28
N LEU A 25 5.34 6.59 -8.33
CA LEU A 25 4.77 6.01 -9.55
C LEU A 25 4.65 7.03 -10.69
N GLU A 26 4.21 8.25 -10.37
CA GLU A 26 4.15 9.37 -11.32
C GLU A 26 5.56 9.73 -11.83
N SER A 27 6.57 9.80 -10.95
CA SER A 27 7.94 10.15 -11.33
C SER A 27 8.62 9.13 -12.25
N VAL A 28 8.33 7.84 -12.09
CA VAL A 28 8.87 6.77 -12.95
C VAL A 28 7.97 6.47 -14.16
N GLY A 29 6.80 7.12 -14.27
CA GLY A 29 5.85 6.90 -15.35
C GLY A 29 5.29 5.48 -15.39
N LEU A 30 5.18 4.84 -14.23
CA LEU A 30 4.80 3.43 -14.13
C LEU A 30 3.30 3.29 -13.81
N PRO A 31 2.49 2.76 -14.74
CA PRO A 31 1.08 2.49 -14.47
C PRO A 31 0.94 1.30 -13.51
N ALA A 32 0.39 1.56 -12.33
CA ALA A 32 0.09 0.55 -11.33
C ALA A 32 -1.34 0.73 -10.80
N GLU A 33 -1.96 -0.39 -10.44
CA GLU A 33 -3.24 -0.41 -9.75
C GLU A 33 -2.97 -0.34 -8.25
N VAL A 34 -3.38 0.76 -7.60
CA VAL A 34 -3.12 0.99 -6.17
C VAL A 34 -4.41 0.76 -5.39
N GLU A 35 -4.41 -0.24 -4.52
CA GLU A 35 -5.49 -0.57 -3.61
C GLU A 35 -5.10 -0.21 -2.17
N GLN A 36 -6.02 0.39 -1.42
CA GLN A 36 -5.82 0.65 0.01
C GLN A 36 -6.62 -0.36 0.83
N VAL A 37 -5.92 -1.18 1.59
CA VAL A 37 -6.51 -2.16 2.50
C VAL A 37 -6.42 -1.59 3.90
N THR A 38 -7.58 -1.19 4.42
CA THR A 38 -7.67 -0.55 5.74
C THR A 38 -8.41 -1.40 6.77
N ASP A 39 -8.98 -2.51 6.34
CA ASP A 39 -9.66 -3.46 7.22
C ASP A 39 -8.63 -4.29 8.00
N VAL A 40 -8.81 -4.36 9.32
CA VAL A 40 -7.88 -5.06 10.21
C VAL A 40 -7.84 -6.56 9.92
N ASP A 41 -9.01 -7.17 9.67
CA ASP A 41 -9.13 -8.61 9.45
C ASP A 41 -8.47 -9.00 8.13
N ASP A 42 -8.58 -8.17 7.09
CA ASP A 42 -7.87 -8.35 5.82
C ASP A 42 -6.35 -8.22 6.02
N ILE A 43 -5.89 -7.18 6.73
CA ILE A 43 -4.46 -6.94 6.98
C ILE A 43 -3.81 -8.13 7.70
N LEU A 44 -4.49 -8.72 8.69
CA LEU A 44 -3.96 -9.85 9.46
C LEU A 44 -3.70 -11.10 8.60
N GLN A 45 -4.44 -11.28 7.50
CA GLN A 45 -4.25 -12.41 6.58
C GLN A 45 -2.89 -12.37 5.88
N TYR A 46 -2.33 -11.18 5.69
CA TYR A 46 -1.04 -10.99 5.01
C TYR A 46 0.17 -11.35 5.88
N LYS A 47 -0.01 -11.68 7.18
CA LYS A 47 1.05 -12.11 8.11
C LYS A 47 2.27 -11.17 8.13
N ILE A 48 2.03 -9.88 7.97
CA ILE A 48 3.07 -8.85 7.97
C ILE A 48 3.54 -8.52 9.39
N GLY A 49 4.82 -8.15 9.53
CA GLY A 49 5.42 -7.84 10.84
C GLY A 49 5.03 -6.46 11.40
N SER A 50 4.62 -5.52 10.55
CA SER A 50 4.28 -4.15 10.96
C SER A 50 3.43 -3.43 9.93
N ILE A 51 2.58 -2.50 10.38
CA ILE A 51 1.83 -1.56 9.54
C ILE A 51 2.28 -0.10 9.78
N PRO A 52 2.18 0.79 8.77
CA PRO A 52 1.71 0.52 7.41
C PRO A 52 2.72 -0.24 6.54
N ALA A 53 2.23 -1.03 5.59
CA ALA A 53 3.04 -1.85 4.68
C ALA A 53 2.61 -1.68 3.21
N ILE A 54 3.49 -2.04 2.28
CA ILE A 54 3.21 -2.08 0.84
C ILE A 54 3.46 -3.51 0.36
N LEU A 55 2.51 -4.07 -0.37
CA LEU A 55 2.68 -5.32 -1.12
C LEU A 55 2.74 -5.02 -2.61
N LEU A 56 3.63 -5.71 -3.31
CA LEU A 56 3.79 -5.66 -4.77
C LEU A 56 3.43 -7.03 -5.33
N ASP A 57 2.39 -7.09 -6.16
CA ASP A 57 1.86 -8.33 -6.74
C ASP A 57 1.60 -9.43 -5.68
N GLY A 58 1.19 -9.03 -4.48
CA GLY A 58 0.87 -9.92 -3.36
C GLY A 58 2.05 -10.35 -2.49
N GLN A 59 3.24 -9.74 -2.65
CA GLN A 59 4.44 -10.00 -1.85
C GLN A 59 4.93 -8.77 -1.09
#